data_AF-A0A9D2S5Z9-F1
#
_entry.id   AF-A0A9D2S5Z9-F1
#
_cell.length_a   1.000
_cell.length_b   1.000
_cell.length_c   1.000
_cell.angle_alpha   90.00
_cell.angle_beta   90.00
_cell.angle_gamma   90.00
#
_symmetry.space_group_name_H-M   'P 1'
#
loop_
_entity.id
_entity.type
_entity.pdbx_description
1 polymer ?
#
loop_
_entity_poly.entity_id
_entity_poly.type
_entity_poly.pdbx_seq_one_letter_code
_entity_poly.pdbx_strand_id
1 'polypeptide(L)'
;MNGLMNRSVSSRAGEFQESKALSEIKGKMFLARQFPRDTDWSLQAALQECQRKELAEAAQYEFPKGDSVVKGPSIRLVEVLARHWGNLTSGVDEIESKNGETVIKAYAWDLETNVSDEKTFSVKHERTTRRGSYKLTDERDIYEMVANKGARRKRACLLAVLPGWYVDAAVAACEETLKASLTEGKSMEEVINSIVSAFQEFSITPAQIEEKLGKEIGSLSKNDVVKLRHLYSAIKDGFVKAGDAFGTASDPAESGLPSEEEAGALDALNERLKGGAADAADPG
;
A
#
# COMPACT_ATOMS: atom_id res chain seq x y z
N MET A 1 17.13 -37.43 -48.38
CA MET A 1 16.47 -37.14 -47.09
C MET A 1 16.88 -35.75 -46.66
N ASN A 2 16.17 -34.72 -47.14
CA ASN A 2 16.44 -33.32 -46.76
C ASN A 2 15.56 -32.97 -45.56
N GLY A 3 16.18 -32.85 -44.39
CA GLY A 3 15.60 -32.14 -43.26
C GLY A 3 15.53 -30.66 -43.59
N LEU A 4 14.34 -30.17 -43.95
CA LEU A 4 14.06 -28.75 -44.10
C LEU A 4 13.16 -28.32 -42.95
N MET A 5 13.84 -27.80 -41.94
CA MET A 5 13.45 -26.63 -41.14
C MET A 5 11.94 -26.47 -40.94
N ASN A 6 11.48 -26.97 -39.80
CA ASN A 6 10.25 -26.49 -39.15
C ASN A 6 10.47 -25.03 -38.72
N ARG A 7 10.37 -24.09 -39.66
CA ARG A 7 10.20 -22.67 -39.34
C ARG A 7 8.79 -22.55 -38.77
N SER A 8 8.69 -22.37 -37.46
CA SER A 8 7.47 -21.92 -36.81
C SER A 8 7.01 -20.65 -37.52
N VAL A 9 5.93 -20.75 -38.30
CA VAL A 9 5.27 -19.59 -38.89
C VAL A 9 4.78 -18.76 -37.71
N SER A 10 5.45 -17.64 -37.44
CA SER A 10 4.93 -16.65 -36.48
C SER A 10 3.53 -16.30 -36.95
N SER A 11 2.53 -16.44 -36.08
CA SER A 11 1.15 -16.14 -36.47
C SER A 11 1.07 -14.65 -36.78
N ARG A 12 0.29 -14.26 -37.81
CA ARG A 12 0.05 -12.83 -38.12
C ARG A 12 -0.42 -12.03 -36.89
N ALA A 13 -1.09 -12.70 -35.96
CA ALA A 13 -1.49 -12.13 -34.68
C ALA A 13 -0.28 -11.83 -33.76
N GLY A 14 0.70 -12.74 -33.68
CA GLY A 14 1.94 -12.53 -32.92
C GLY A 14 2.80 -11.40 -33.51
N GLU A 15 2.96 -11.37 -34.83
CA GLU A 15 3.68 -10.28 -35.53
C GLU A 15 3.02 -8.91 -35.31
N PHE A 16 1.69 -8.85 -35.32
CA PHE A 16 0.95 -7.63 -35.02
C PHE A 16 1.13 -7.17 -33.56
N GLN A 17 1.09 -8.09 -32.60
CA GLN A 17 1.29 -7.78 -31.18
C GLN A 17 2.71 -7.27 -30.92
N GLU A 18 3.72 -7.89 -31.50
CA GLU A 18 5.12 -7.46 -31.39
C GLU A 18 5.33 -6.06 -32.00
N SER A 19 4.80 -5.84 -33.20
CA SER A 19 4.86 -4.53 -33.88
C SER A 19 4.17 -3.43 -33.08
N LYS A 20 3.00 -3.73 -32.50
CA LYS A 20 2.27 -2.80 -31.62
C LYS A 20 3.09 -2.47 -30.36
N ALA A 21 3.60 -3.48 -29.66
CA ALA A 21 4.38 -3.29 -28.44
C ALA A 21 5.65 -2.47 -28.69
N LEU A 22 6.37 -2.77 -29.78
CA LEU A 22 7.56 -2.02 -30.18
C LEU A 22 7.21 -0.55 -30.51
N SER A 23 6.12 -0.32 -31.23
CA SER A 23 5.67 1.03 -31.58
C SER A 23 5.26 1.83 -30.35
N GLU A 24 4.58 1.19 -29.39
CA GLU A 24 4.18 1.80 -28.13
C GLU A 24 5.38 2.20 -27.27
N ILE A 25 6.35 1.30 -27.10
CA ILE A 25 7.58 1.58 -26.35
C ILE A 25 8.37 2.71 -27.01
N LYS A 26 8.57 2.64 -28.33
CA LYS A 26 9.25 3.71 -29.09
C LYS A 26 8.53 5.05 -28.94
N GLY A 27 7.21 5.07 -29.05
CA GLY A 27 6.40 6.28 -28.89
C GLY A 27 6.54 6.88 -27.49
N LYS A 28 6.42 6.06 -26.45
CA LYS A 28 6.61 6.47 -25.04
C LYS A 28 8.00 7.04 -24.79
N MET A 29 9.05 6.35 -25.23
CA MET A 29 10.45 6.81 -25.06
C MET A 29 10.75 8.08 -25.86
N PHE A 30 10.17 8.22 -27.06
CA PHE A 30 10.33 9.41 -27.88
C PHE A 30 9.66 10.62 -27.21
N LEU A 31 8.40 10.48 -26.76
CA LEU A 31 7.67 11.55 -26.09
C LEU A 31 8.34 11.96 -24.78
N ALA A 32 8.82 11.01 -23.97
CA ALA A 32 9.53 11.30 -22.72
C ALA A 32 10.82 12.11 -22.95
N ARG A 33 11.55 11.85 -24.04
CA ARG A 33 12.74 12.64 -24.42
C ARG A 33 12.41 13.98 -25.06
N GLN A 34 11.31 14.05 -25.80
CA GLN A 34 10.84 15.28 -26.44
C GLN A 34 10.28 16.27 -25.43
N PHE A 35 9.63 15.76 -24.38
CA PHE A 35 9.02 16.52 -23.30
C PHE A 35 9.58 16.05 -21.95
N PRO A 36 10.84 16.41 -21.63
CA PRO A 36 11.46 16.02 -20.37
C PRO A 36 10.70 16.62 -19.19
N ARG A 37 10.73 15.92 -18.06
CA ARG A 37 10.07 16.36 -16.83
C ARG A 37 10.74 17.61 -16.25
N ASP A 38 9.95 18.43 -15.56
CA ASP A 38 10.45 19.45 -14.64
C ASP A 38 10.50 18.84 -13.23
N THR A 39 11.72 18.62 -12.72
CA THR A 39 11.93 17.97 -11.42
C THR A 39 11.47 18.82 -10.25
N ASP A 40 11.55 20.14 -10.37
CA ASP A 40 11.14 21.07 -9.31
C ASP A 40 9.62 21.13 -9.24
N TRP A 41 8.95 21.26 -10.40
CA TRP A 41 7.49 21.18 -10.47
C TRP A 41 6.98 19.83 -9.93
N SER A 42 7.63 18.73 -10.33
CA SER A 42 7.31 17.38 -9.86
C SER A 42 7.38 17.28 -8.34
N LEU A 43 8.47 17.77 -7.74
CA LEU A 43 8.64 17.81 -6.30
C LEU A 43 7.55 18.64 -5.62
N GLN A 44 7.30 19.87 -6.08
CA GLN A 44 6.28 20.72 -5.46
C GLN A 44 4.88 20.10 -5.53
N ALA A 45 4.51 19.51 -6.66
CA ALA A 45 3.22 18.83 -6.83
C ALA A 45 3.09 17.62 -5.87
N ALA A 46 4.14 16.82 -5.75
CA ALA A 46 4.15 15.69 -4.81
C ALA A 46 4.08 16.14 -3.34
N LEU A 47 4.82 17.19 -2.96
CA LEU A 47 4.81 17.73 -1.60
C LEU A 47 3.44 18.33 -1.24
N GLN A 48 2.74 18.94 -2.19
CA GLN A 48 1.39 19.44 -1.99
C GLN A 48 0.40 18.31 -1.64
N GLU A 49 0.50 17.16 -2.30
CA GLU A 49 -0.29 15.98 -1.93
C GLU A 49 0.07 15.48 -0.53
N CYS A 50 1.36 15.53 -0.15
CA CYS A 50 1.83 15.10 1.18
C CYS A 50 1.28 15.95 2.34
N GLN A 51 0.75 17.14 2.05
CA GLN A 51 0.05 18.01 3.02
C GLN A 51 -1.37 17.54 3.35
N ARG A 52 -1.91 16.57 2.61
CA ARG A 52 -3.20 15.95 2.95
C ARG A 52 -3.02 14.96 4.09
N LYS A 53 -3.79 15.15 5.16
CA LYS A 53 -3.71 14.33 6.37
C LYS A 53 -3.93 12.85 6.08
N GLU A 54 -4.91 12.53 5.25
CA GLU A 54 -5.27 11.15 4.90
C GLU A 54 -4.12 10.43 4.17
N LEU A 55 -3.41 11.14 3.28
CA LEU A 55 -2.22 10.59 2.64
C LEU A 55 -1.10 10.42 3.67
N ALA A 56 -0.89 11.42 4.52
CA ALA A 56 0.17 11.41 5.53
C ALA A 56 0.00 10.26 6.54
N GLU A 57 -1.23 9.96 6.96
CA GLU A 57 -1.55 8.83 7.84
C GLU A 57 -1.26 7.48 7.17
N ALA A 58 -1.48 7.38 5.86
CA ALA A 58 -1.22 6.19 5.07
C ALA A 58 0.18 6.15 4.42
N ALA A 59 1.04 7.14 4.69
CA ALA A 59 2.28 7.37 3.94
C ALA A 59 3.38 6.35 4.23
N GLN A 60 3.38 5.77 5.43
CA GLN A 60 4.39 4.84 5.88
C GLN A 60 3.76 3.53 6.36
N TYR A 61 4.39 2.41 6.04
CA TYR A 61 4.04 1.13 6.65
C TYR A 61 4.94 0.85 7.84
N GLU A 62 4.47 0.03 8.76
CA GLU A 62 5.22 -0.43 9.92
C GLU A 62 4.98 -1.93 10.11
N PHE A 63 6.05 -2.71 10.34
CA PHE A 63 5.90 -4.10 10.80
C PHE A 63 7.03 -4.52 11.74
N PRO A 64 6.75 -5.37 12.74
CA PRO A 64 7.76 -5.88 13.66
C PRO A 64 8.65 -6.91 12.96
N LYS A 65 9.96 -6.84 13.19
CA LYS A 65 10.97 -7.79 12.73
C LYS A 65 11.96 -8.07 13.87
N GLY A 66 11.75 -9.19 14.56
CA GLY A 66 12.48 -9.50 15.80
C GLY A 66 12.20 -8.43 16.85
N ASP A 67 13.27 -7.90 17.44
CA ASP A 67 13.21 -6.83 18.46
C ASP A 67 13.13 -5.41 17.85
N SER A 68 13.11 -5.31 16.52
CA SER A 68 13.09 -4.03 15.80
C SER A 68 11.80 -3.82 15.03
N VAL A 69 11.46 -2.56 14.77
CA VAL A 69 10.36 -2.17 13.90
C VAL A 69 10.93 -1.72 12.56
N VAL A 70 10.42 -2.28 11.46
CA VAL A 70 10.77 -1.85 10.11
C VAL A 70 9.70 -0.87 9.63
N LYS A 71 10.14 0.37 9.39
CA LYS A 71 9.32 1.44 8.79
C LYS A 71 9.79 1.70 7.35
N GLY A 72 8.88 2.13 6.49
CA GLY A 72 9.25 2.65 5.17
C GLY A 72 8.09 3.26 4.40
N PRO A 73 8.35 3.90 3.25
CA PRO A 73 7.33 4.45 2.38
C PRO A 73 6.29 3.39 2.02
N SER A 74 5.00 3.70 2.14
CA SER A 74 3.92 2.81 1.73
C SER A 74 3.80 2.77 0.20
N ILE A 75 3.13 1.76 -0.35
CA ILE A 75 2.85 1.73 -1.79
C ILE A 75 2.01 2.94 -2.21
N ARG A 76 1.09 3.40 -1.34
CA ARG A 76 0.23 4.57 -1.60
C ARG A 76 1.03 5.85 -1.80
N LEU A 77 1.98 6.13 -0.90
CA LEU A 77 2.88 7.28 -1.05
C LEU A 77 3.67 7.16 -2.36
N VAL A 78 4.30 6.00 -2.59
CA VAL A 78 5.17 5.77 -3.73
C VAL A 78 4.41 5.86 -5.08
N GLU A 79 3.14 5.47 -5.14
CA GLU A 79 2.30 5.65 -6.33
C GLU A 79 1.92 7.12 -6.58
N VAL A 80 1.69 7.91 -5.53
CA VAL A 80 1.52 9.37 -5.65
C VAL A 80 2.80 9.99 -6.21
N LEU A 81 3.95 9.61 -5.66
CA LEU A 81 5.25 10.06 -6.13
C LEU A 81 5.49 9.71 -7.60
N ALA A 82 5.22 8.47 -8.01
CA ALA A 82 5.34 8.01 -9.39
C ALA A 82 4.44 8.79 -10.35
N ARG A 83 3.22 9.14 -9.93
CA ARG A 83 2.27 9.94 -10.73
C ARG A 83 2.81 11.34 -11.03
N HIS A 84 3.42 11.98 -10.04
CA HIS A 84 3.99 13.33 -10.18
C HIS A 84 5.40 13.33 -10.76
N TRP A 85 6.13 12.21 -10.69
CA TRP A 85 7.47 12.10 -11.29
C TRP A 85 7.40 12.27 -12.81
N GLY A 86 6.31 11.83 -13.44
CA GLY A 86 6.13 11.89 -14.90
C GLY A 86 7.00 10.87 -15.63
N ASN A 87 6.81 10.72 -16.96
CA ASN A 87 7.67 9.92 -17.85
C ASN A 87 8.09 8.54 -17.29
N LEU A 88 7.19 7.88 -16.56
CA LEU A 88 7.43 6.63 -15.86
C LEU A 88 6.27 5.67 -16.12
N THR A 89 6.59 4.39 -16.31
CA THR A 89 5.62 3.31 -16.37
C THR A 89 5.89 2.32 -15.25
N SER A 90 4.85 1.77 -14.62
CA SER A 90 4.99 0.74 -13.59
C SER A 90 3.74 -0.11 -13.53
N GLY A 91 3.89 -1.36 -13.07
CA GLY A 91 2.77 -2.29 -13.04
C GLY A 91 3.09 -3.61 -12.36
N VAL A 92 2.08 -4.48 -12.35
CA VAL A 92 2.18 -5.88 -11.97
C VAL A 92 1.48 -6.66 -13.06
N ASP A 93 2.20 -7.54 -13.74
CA ASP A 93 1.66 -8.46 -14.72
C ASP A 93 1.55 -9.85 -14.09
N GLU A 94 0.39 -10.48 -14.20
CA GLU A 94 0.27 -11.92 -13.96
C GLU A 94 0.75 -12.66 -15.21
N ILE A 95 1.82 -13.44 -15.07
CA ILE A 95 2.43 -14.19 -16.18
C ILE A 95 1.70 -15.53 -16.34
N GLU A 96 1.51 -16.23 -15.24
CA GLU A 96 0.89 -17.55 -15.22
C GLU A 96 0.26 -17.82 -13.86
N SER A 97 -0.91 -18.46 -13.84
CA SER A 97 -1.56 -18.95 -12.63
C SER A 97 -2.00 -20.39 -12.82
N LYS A 98 -1.30 -21.33 -12.18
CA LYS A 98 -1.54 -22.78 -12.28
C LYS A 98 -1.08 -23.50 -11.01
N ASN A 99 -1.67 -24.67 -10.75
CA ASN A 99 -1.21 -25.61 -9.72
C ASN A 99 -1.08 -25.04 -8.29
N GLY A 100 -1.91 -24.05 -7.93
CA GLY A 100 -1.86 -23.42 -6.61
C GLY A 100 -0.70 -22.42 -6.46
N GLU A 101 -0.20 -21.87 -7.57
CA GLU A 101 0.82 -20.83 -7.60
C GLU A 101 0.53 -19.82 -8.71
N THR A 102 0.80 -18.54 -8.45
CA THR A 102 0.75 -17.48 -9.45
C THR A 102 2.13 -16.85 -9.62
N VAL A 103 2.64 -16.85 -10.84
CA VAL A 103 3.87 -16.15 -11.23
C VAL A 103 3.49 -14.73 -11.63
N ILE A 104 4.06 -13.76 -10.93
CA ILE A 104 3.82 -12.34 -11.19
C ILE A 104 5.13 -11.60 -11.45
N LYS A 105 5.06 -10.59 -12.30
CA LYS A 105 6.16 -9.67 -12.59
C LYS A 105 5.75 -8.27 -12.20
N ALA A 106 6.44 -7.71 -11.21
CA ALA A 106 6.33 -6.30 -10.90
C ALA A 106 7.44 -5.52 -11.62
N TYR A 107 7.14 -4.32 -12.11
CA TYR A 107 8.12 -3.51 -12.82
C TYR A 107 7.91 -2.02 -12.60
N ALA A 108 8.99 -1.26 -12.78
CA ALA A 108 8.98 0.18 -12.94
C ALA A 108 10.07 0.58 -13.96
N TRP A 109 9.77 1.57 -14.80
CA TRP A 109 10.70 2.06 -15.81
C TRP A 109 10.50 3.56 -16.02
N ASP A 110 11.55 4.32 -15.74
CA ASP A 110 11.68 5.71 -16.14
C ASP A 110 12.08 5.77 -17.63
N LEU A 111 11.16 6.26 -18.46
CA LEU A 111 11.28 6.29 -19.92
C LEU A 111 12.21 7.41 -20.42
N GLU A 112 12.49 8.41 -19.58
CA GLU A 112 13.34 9.55 -19.90
C GLU A 112 14.81 9.20 -19.64
N THR A 113 15.11 8.68 -18.45
CA THR A 113 16.47 8.30 -18.03
C THR A 113 16.85 6.87 -18.43
N ASN A 114 15.87 6.06 -18.84
CA ASN A 114 15.95 4.63 -19.09
C ASN A 114 16.30 3.78 -17.86
N VAL A 115 16.20 4.30 -16.64
CA VAL A 115 16.39 3.48 -15.42
C VAL A 115 15.17 2.57 -15.23
N SER A 116 15.40 1.27 -15.16
CA SER A 116 14.34 0.26 -15.01
C SER A 116 14.69 -0.79 -13.96
N ASP A 117 13.67 -1.30 -13.29
CA ASP A 117 13.78 -2.43 -12.40
C ASP A 117 12.55 -3.34 -12.54
N GLU A 118 12.80 -4.64 -12.66
CA GLU A 118 11.77 -5.67 -12.75
C GLU A 118 12.06 -6.83 -11.80
N LYS A 119 10.99 -7.42 -11.28
CA LYS A 119 11.05 -8.52 -10.31
C LYS A 119 9.97 -9.53 -10.67
N THR A 120 10.40 -10.68 -11.17
CA THR A 120 9.54 -11.86 -11.39
C THR A 120 9.64 -12.79 -10.20
N PHE A 121 8.51 -13.21 -9.65
CA PHE A 121 8.46 -14.09 -8.50
C PHE A 121 7.15 -14.87 -8.46
N SER A 122 7.21 -16.04 -7.82
CA SER A 122 6.05 -16.89 -7.62
C SER A 122 5.40 -16.65 -6.27
N VAL A 123 4.07 -16.65 -6.25
CA VAL A 123 3.22 -16.57 -5.06
C VAL A 123 2.45 -17.86 -4.95
N LYS A 124 2.85 -18.71 -4.01
CA LYS A 124 2.09 -19.91 -3.66
C LYS A 124 0.77 -19.52 -3.00
N HIS A 125 -0.31 -20.21 -3.36
CA HIS A 125 -1.65 -20.06 -2.80
C HIS A 125 -1.72 -20.76 -1.44
N GLU A 126 -0.85 -20.35 -0.52
CA GLU A 126 -0.76 -20.90 0.82
C GLU A 126 -0.60 -19.78 1.85
N ARG A 127 -1.34 -19.88 2.95
CA ARG A 127 -1.22 -18.95 4.07
C ARG A 127 -0.47 -19.66 5.20
N THR A 128 0.66 -19.10 5.58
CA THR A 128 1.45 -19.58 6.72
C THR A 128 0.97 -18.91 8.00
N THR A 129 0.69 -19.72 9.02
CA THR A 129 0.32 -19.28 10.37
C THR A 129 1.31 -19.85 11.40
N ARG A 130 1.25 -19.38 12.64
CA ARG A 130 2.06 -19.97 13.74
C ARG A 130 1.76 -21.46 13.98
N ARG A 131 0.58 -21.95 13.60
CA ARG A 131 0.14 -23.35 13.80
C ARG A 131 0.40 -24.24 12.58
N GLY A 132 0.98 -23.70 11.52
CA GLY A 132 1.23 -24.40 10.26
C GLY A 132 0.75 -23.62 9.04
N SER A 133 0.97 -24.18 7.86
CA SER A 133 0.53 -23.63 6.57
C SER A 133 -0.68 -24.38 6.04
N TYR A 134 -1.65 -23.65 5.47
CA TYR A 134 -2.78 -24.25 4.76
C TYR A 134 -2.94 -23.62 3.38
N LYS A 135 -3.51 -24.38 2.44
CA LYS A 135 -3.77 -23.91 1.08
C LYS A 135 -4.98 -22.99 1.06
N LEU A 136 -4.88 -21.91 0.31
CA LEU A 136 -6.03 -21.09 -0.05
C LEU A 136 -6.78 -21.76 -1.20
N THR A 137 -8.10 -21.83 -1.06
CA THR A 137 -9.00 -22.40 -2.08
C THR A 137 -10.02 -21.40 -2.58
N ASP A 138 -10.28 -20.35 -1.78
CA ASP A 138 -11.16 -19.25 -2.17
C ASP A 138 -10.45 -18.33 -3.16
N GLU A 139 -11.11 -18.04 -4.28
CA GLU A 139 -10.52 -17.26 -5.38
C GLU A 139 -10.22 -15.81 -4.97
N ARG A 140 -11.05 -15.24 -4.10
CA ARG A 140 -10.87 -13.87 -3.61
C ARG A 140 -9.66 -13.80 -2.67
N ASP A 141 -9.54 -14.73 -1.73
CA ASP A 141 -8.36 -14.82 -0.85
C ASP A 141 -7.06 -14.97 -1.65
N ILE A 142 -7.09 -15.78 -2.71
CA ILE A 142 -5.96 -15.96 -3.63
C ILE A 142 -5.63 -14.65 -4.33
N TYR A 143 -6.63 -13.98 -4.91
CA TYR A 143 -6.43 -12.70 -5.60
C TYR A 143 -5.87 -11.64 -4.66
N GLU A 144 -6.45 -11.46 -3.47
CA GLU A 144 -5.98 -10.48 -2.48
C GLU A 144 -4.54 -10.76 -2.04
N MET A 145 -4.18 -12.04 -1.83
CA MET A 145 -2.81 -12.44 -1.51
C MET A 145 -1.84 -12.08 -2.64
N VAL A 146 -2.15 -12.46 -3.88
CA VAL A 146 -1.32 -12.19 -5.05
C VAL A 146 -1.17 -10.69 -5.26
N ALA A 147 -2.26 -9.93 -5.21
CA ALA A 147 -2.27 -8.47 -5.32
C ALA A 147 -1.42 -7.80 -4.23
N ASN A 148 -1.52 -8.25 -2.98
CA ASN A 148 -0.71 -7.71 -1.88
C ASN A 148 0.79 -7.96 -2.10
N LYS A 149 1.18 -9.18 -2.53
CA LYS A 149 2.58 -9.48 -2.85
C LYS A 149 3.05 -8.68 -4.06
N GLY A 150 2.23 -8.56 -5.10
CA GLY A 150 2.47 -7.73 -6.27
C GLY A 150 2.74 -6.27 -5.90
N ALA A 151 1.85 -5.66 -5.13
CA ALA A 151 1.99 -4.28 -4.66
C ALA A 151 3.30 -4.05 -3.89
N ARG A 152 3.71 -5.00 -3.02
CA ARG A 152 4.99 -4.89 -2.30
C ARG A 152 6.20 -4.91 -3.24
N ARG A 153 6.17 -5.68 -4.32
CA ARG A 153 7.29 -5.74 -5.28
C ARG A 153 7.24 -4.57 -6.25
N LYS A 154 6.06 -4.15 -6.70
CA LYS A 154 5.88 -2.89 -7.47
C LYS A 154 6.47 -1.71 -6.70
N ARG A 155 6.19 -1.62 -5.39
CA ARG A 155 6.79 -0.62 -4.51
C ARG A 155 8.32 -0.68 -4.53
N ALA A 156 8.90 -1.89 -4.46
CA ALA A 156 10.34 -2.06 -4.50
C ALA A 156 10.94 -1.62 -5.86
N CYS A 157 10.26 -1.92 -6.98
CA CYS A 157 10.68 -1.46 -8.30
C CYS A 157 10.59 0.07 -8.42
N LEU A 158 9.49 0.67 -7.96
CA LEU A 158 9.33 2.12 -7.95
C LEU A 158 10.39 2.82 -7.10
N LEU A 159 10.71 2.30 -5.92
CA LEU A 159 11.78 2.84 -5.06
C LEU A 159 13.19 2.66 -5.66
N ALA A 160 13.39 1.68 -6.54
CA ALA A 160 14.64 1.50 -7.26
C ALA A 160 14.81 2.50 -8.42
N VAL A 161 13.69 2.99 -8.98
CA VAL A 161 13.67 3.93 -10.11
C VAL A 161 13.59 5.39 -9.66
N LEU A 162 12.79 5.69 -8.63
CA LEU A 162 12.64 7.05 -8.09
C LEU A 162 13.91 7.49 -7.37
N PRO A 163 14.35 8.77 -7.51
CA PRO A 163 15.48 9.28 -6.75
C PRO A 163 15.21 9.26 -5.25
N GLY A 164 16.20 8.82 -4.45
CA GLY A 164 16.06 8.73 -2.98
C GLY A 164 15.66 10.06 -2.33
N TRP A 165 16.29 11.17 -2.73
CA TRP A 165 15.98 12.51 -2.19
C TRP A 165 14.52 12.92 -2.41
N TYR A 166 13.90 12.48 -3.50
CA TYR A 166 12.51 12.80 -3.84
C TYR A 166 11.54 12.03 -2.93
N VAL A 167 11.86 10.76 -2.64
CA VAL A 167 11.13 9.94 -1.68
C VAL A 167 11.29 10.46 -0.25
N ASP A 168 12.52 10.79 0.15
CA ASP A 168 12.83 11.28 1.50
C ASP A 168 12.13 12.61 1.79
N ALA A 169 12.11 13.54 0.81
CA ALA A 169 11.40 14.80 0.93
C ALA A 169 9.89 14.60 1.16
N ALA A 170 9.27 13.65 0.45
CA ALA A 170 7.87 13.33 0.61
C ALA A 170 7.56 12.69 1.96
N VAL A 171 8.40 11.76 2.43
CA VAL A 171 8.27 11.17 3.76
C VAL A 171 8.35 12.25 4.84
N ALA A 172 9.32 13.15 4.75
CA ALA A 172 9.47 14.26 5.69
C ALA A 172 8.24 15.19 5.69
N ALA A 173 7.68 15.50 4.52
CA ALA A 173 6.48 16.32 4.41
C ALA A 173 5.23 15.66 5.00
N CYS A 174 5.05 14.35 4.81
CA CYS A 174 3.98 13.61 5.47
C CYS A 174 4.16 13.62 7.00
N GLU A 175 5.38 13.42 7.50
CA GLU A 175 5.64 13.49 8.94
C GLU A 175 5.38 14.87 9.53
N GLU A 176 5.73 15.93 8.82
CA GLU A 176 5.43 17.30 9.23
C GLU A 176 3.92 17.56 9.24
N THR A 177 3.21 17.08 8.23
CA THR A 177 1.74 17.16 8.17
C THR A 177 1.08 16.44 9.35
N LEU A 178 1.56 15.26 9.74
CA LEU A 178 1.08 14.55 10.91
C LEU A 178 1.37 15.29 12.22
N LYS A 179 2.55 15.91 12.34
CA LYS A 179 2.91 16.73 13.51
C LYS A 179 2.04 17.98 13.61
N ALA A 180 1.76 18.65 12.49
CA ALA A 180 0.94 19.85 12.43
C ALA A 180 -0.55 19.55 12.70
N SER A 181 -1.06 18.43 12.17
CA SER A 181 -2.42 17.94 12.37
C SER A 181 -2.60 17.12 13.65
N LEU A 182 -1.58 17.09 14.52
CA LEU A 182 -1.66 16.29 15.73
C LEU A 182 -2.72 16.84 16.69
N THR A 183 -2.77 18.16 16.84
CA THR A 183 -3.67 18.84 17.76
C THR A 183 -4.92 19.42 17.12
N GLU A 184 -4.91 19.76 15.82
CA GLU A 184 -6.04 20.41 15.14
C GLU A 184 -6.61 21.62 15.90
N GLY A 185 -5.74 22.37 16.61
CA GLY A 185 -6.15 23.51 17.45
C GLY A 185 -6.66 23.14 18.85
N LYS A 186 -6.73 21.85 19.21
CA LYS A 186 -7.07 21.35 20.55
C LYS A 186 -5.85 21.26 21.46
N SER A 187 -6.07 21.24 22.77
CA SER A 187 -5.02 20.91 23.72
C SER A 187 -4.58 19.44 23.56
N MET A 188 -3.36 19.11 23.99
CA MET A 188 -2.87 17.73 23.91
C MET A 188 -3.75 16.77 24.74
N GLU A 189 -4.23 17.23 25.89
CA GLU A 189 -5.14 16.48 26.75
C GLU A 189 -6.45 16.15 26.04
N GLU A 190 -7.04 17.11 25.32
CA GLU A 190 -8.26 16.89 24.53
C GLU A 190 -8.06 15.86 23.41
N VAL A 191 -6.90 15.89 22.73
CA VAL A 191 -6.56 14.93 21.69
C VAL A 191 -6.42 13.52 22.27
N ILE A 192 -5.68 13.39 23.38
CA ILE A 192 -5.48 12.13 24.07
C ILE A 192 -6.83 11.56 24.50
N ASN A 193 -7.66 12.37 25.16
CA ASN A 193 -8.99 11.94 25.60
C ASN A 193 -9.87 11.52 24.43
N SER A 194 -9.85 12.25 23.30
CA SER A 194 -10.63 11.88 22.11
C SER A 194 -10.24 10.53 21.52
N ILE A 195 -8.94 10.21 21.51
CA ILE A 195 -8.43 8.94 20.99
C ILE A 195 -8.77 7.81 21.96
N VAL A 196 -8.56 8.01 23.26
CA VAL A 196 -8.93 7.04 24.31
C VAL A 196 -10.44 6.73 24.23
N SER A 197 -11.29 7.74 24.03
CA SER A 197 -12.71 7.55 23.81
C SER A 197 -13.02 6.77 22.53
N ALA A 198 -12.29 7.02 21.43
CA ALA A 198 -12.50 6.28 20.17
C ALA A 198 -12.20 4.78 20.34
N PHE A 199 -11.20 4.41 21.14
CA PHE A 199 -10.88 3.00 21.43
C PHE A 199 -12.00 2.25 22.17
N GLN A 200 -12.95 2.95 22.79
CA GLN A 200 -14.12 2.32 23.42
C GLN A 200 -15.03 1.62 22.41
N GLU A 201 -15.03 2.05 21.14
CA GLU A 201 -15.72 1.37 20.03
C GLU A 201 -15.27 -0.10 19.88
N PHE A 202 -14.03 -0.39 20.26
CA PHE A 202 -13.44 -1.72 20.21
C PHE A 202 -13.42 -2.43 21.57
N SER A 203 -14.21 -1.95 22.54
CA SER A 203 -14.22 -2.45 23.92
C SER A 203 -12.85 -2.38 24.62
N ILE A 204 -11.97 -1.47 24.19
CA ILE A 204 -10.66 -1.26 24.81
C ILE A 204 -10.80 -0.19 25.90
N THR A 205 -10.34 -0.52 27.09
CA THR A 205 -10.40 0.38 28.26
C THR A 205 -9.17 1.28 28.34
N PRO A 206 -9.29 2.47 28.99
CA PRO A 206 -8.16 3.34 29.29
C PRO A 206 -6.98 2.60 29.95
N ALA A 207 -7.25 1.73 30.92
CA ALA A 207 -6.22 0.95 31.62
C ALA A 207 -5.42 0.02 30.68
N GLN A 208 -6.06 -0.56 29.68
CA GLN A 208 -5.38 -1.40 28.68
C GLN A 208 -4.48 -0.59 27.75
N ILE A 209 -4.87 0.65 27.46
CA ILE A 209 -4.04 1.58 26.69
C ILE A 209 -2.79 1.95 27.50
N GLU A 210 -2.95 2.22 28.80
CA GLU A 210 -1.84 2.52 29.71
C GLU A 210 -0.88 1.33 29.85
N GLU A 211 -1.42 0.12 30.02
CA GLU A 211 -0.64 -1.12 30.08
C GLU A 211 0.13 -1.34 28.77
N LYS A 212 -0.51 -1.13 27.61
CA LYS A 212 0.12 -1.30 26.30
C LYS A 212 1.28 -0.33 26.07
N LEU A 213 1.16 0.91 26.56
CA LEU A 213 2.15 1.95 26.37
C LEU A 213 3.17 2.03 27.53
N GLY A 214 2.89 1.37 28.65
CA GLY A 214 3.67 1.45 29.88
C GLY A 214 3.69 2.86 30.49
N LYS A 215 2.62 3.65 30.28
CA LYS A 215 2.51 5.06 30.69
C LYS A 215 1.07 5.42 31.01
N GLU A 216 0.87 6.27 32.00
CA GLU A 216 -0.44 6.87 32.30
C GLU A 216 -0.92 7.77 31.15
N ILE A 217 -2.23 7.83 30.94
CA ILE A 217 -2.89 8.61 29.87
C ILE A 217 -2.51 10.09 29.94
N GLY A 218 -2.47 10.67 31.15
CA GLY A 218 -2.07 12.06 31.36
C GLY A 218 -0.61 12.36 31.01
N SER A 219 0.23 11.33 30.89
CA SER A 219 1.66 11.44 30.58
C SER A 219 2.01 11.07 29.13
N LEU A 220 1.00 10.89 28.26
CA LEU A 220 1.23 10.52 26.87
C LEU A 220 1.85 11.66 26.06
N SER A 221 2.87 11.32 25.28
CA SER A 221 3.57 12.25 24.40
C SER A 221 2.93 12.31 23.02
N LYS A 222 3.35 13.29 22.20
CA LYS A 222 2.96 13.39 20.78
C LYS A 222 3.21 12.09 20.00
N ASN A 223 4.33 11.42 20.29
CA ASN A 223 4.68 10.15 19.63
C ASN A 223 3.73 9.01 20.04
N ASP A 224 3.24 9.02 21.28
CA ASP A 224 2.30 8.02 21.76
C ASP A 224 0.93 8.21 21.10
N VAL A 225 0.49 9.46 20.90
CA VAL A 225 -0.72 9.80 20.12
C VAL A 225 -0.65 9.30 18.67
N VAL A 226 0.47 9.48 17.98
CA VAL A 226 0.66 8.95 16.61
C VAL A 226 0.54 7.42 16.60
N LYS A 227 1.20 6.74 17.54
CA LYS A 227 1.11 5.27 17.67
C LYS A 227 -0.32 4.80 17.89
N LEU A 228 -1.07 5.49 18.76
CA LEU A 228 -2.46 5.17 19.03
C LEU A 228 -3.36 5.37 17.80
N ARG A 229 -3.16 6.44 17.02
CA ARG A 229 -3.88 6.63 15.75
C ARG A 229 -3.61 5.51 14.76
N HIS A 230 -2.34 5.14 14.56
CA HIS A 230 -1.99 4.02 13.68
C HIS A 230 -2.61 2.70 14.14
N LEU A 231 -2.60 2.44 15.45
CA LEU A 231 -3.19 1.22 16.01
C LEU A 231 -4.72 1.21 15.88
N TYR A 232 -5.38 2.35 16.10
CA TYR A 232 -6.81 2.53 15.87
C TYR A 232 -7.16 2.26 14.40
N SER A 233 -6.45 2.86 13.45
CA SER A 233 -6.64 2.62 12.01
C SER A 233 -6.44 1.15 11.65
N ALA A 234 -5.38 0.51 12.15
CA ALA A 234 -5.10 -0.90 11.87
C ALA A 234 -6.19 -1.85 12.42
N ILE A 235 -6.80 -1.51 13.57
CA ILE A 235 -7.92 -2.26 14.14
C ILE A 235 -9.20 -2.01 13.34
N LYS A 236 -9.51 -0.74 13.05
CA LYS A 236 -10.66 -0.34 12.26
C LYS A 236 -10.69 -0.96 10.87
N ASP A 237 -9.53 -1.07 10.23
CA ASP A 237 -9.35 -1.67 8.91
C ASP A 237 -9.27 -3.22 8.97
N GLY A 238 -9.39 -3.83 10.16
CA GLY A 238 -9.38 -5.29 10.33
C GLY A 238 -8.01 -5.97 10.19
N PHE A 239 -6.92 -5.21 10.06
CA PHE A 239 -5.56 -5.77 9.97
C PHE A 239 -5.04 -6.31 11.30
N VAL A 240 -5.55 -5.79 12.42
CA VAL A 240 -5.14 -6.15 13.77
C VAL A 240 -6.39 -6.37 14.62
N LYS A 241 -6.51 -7.53 15.29
CA LYS A 241 -7.60 -7.74 16.25
C LYS A 241 -7.32 -6.95 17.53
N ALA A 242 -8.32 -6.25 18.05
CA ALA A 242 -8.23 -5.46 19.28
C ALA A 242 -7.68 -6.28 20.47
N GLY A 243 -8.14 -7.54 20.61
CA GLY A 243 -7.67 -8.44 21.67
C GLY A 243 -6.20 -8.85 21.52
N ASP A 244 -5.72 -9.07 20.29
CA ASP A 244 -4.30 -9.34 20.05
C ASP A 244 -3.41 -8.11 20.32
N ALA A 245 -3.96 -6.91 20.06
CA ALA A 245 -3.24 -5.65 20.27
C ALA A 245 -3.14 -5.26 21.74
N PHE A 246 -4.21 -5.41 22.52
CA PHE A 246 -4.34 -4.88 23.88
C PHE A 246 -4.50 -5.94 24.97
N GLY A 247 -4.44 -7.23 24.62
CA GLY A 247 -4.49 -8.31 25.61
C GLY A 247 -5.82 -8.41 26.35
N THR A 248 -6.93 -8.05 25.71
CA THR A 248 -8.26 -8.29 26.31
C THR A 248 -8.43 -9.80 26.49
N ALA A 249 -8.74 -10.25 27.71
CA ALA A 249 -9.13 -11.63 27.94
C ALA A 249 -10.49 -11.87 27.27
N SER A 250 -10.48 -12.29 26.01
CA SER A 250 -11.53 -13.17 25.50
C SER A 250 -11.17 -14.59 25.94
N ASP A 251 -12.18 -15.35 26.41
CA ASP A 251 -12.09 -16.78 26.69
C ASP A 251 -11.27 -17.52 25.61
N PRO A 252 -10.58 -18.63 25.95
CA PRO A 252 -9.81 -19.41 25.00
C PRO A 252 -10.72 -20.19 24.03
N ALA A 253 -11.37 -19.47 23.12
CA ALA A 253 -12.08 -20.01 21.97
C ALA A 253 -12.03 -18.98 20.82
N GLU A 254 -11.68 -19.47 19.63
CA GLU A 254 -11.76 -18.79 18.32
C GLU A 254 -10.69 -17.74 17.96
N SER A 255 -9.47 -18.25 17.74
CA SER A 255 -8.62 -17.72 16.66
C SER A 255 -9.17 -18.18 15.30
N GLY A 256 -10.36 -17.70 14.94
CA GLY A 256 -11.00 -17.91 13.63
C GLY A 256 -10.65 -16.81 12.63
N LEU A 257 -10.64 -17.17 11.35
CA LEU A 257 -10.59 -16.26 10.19
C LEU A 257 -11.58 -15.09 10.35
N PRO A 258 -11.37 -13.95 9.67
CA PRO A 258 -12.32 -12.85 9.73
C PRO A 258 -13.72 -13.31 9.34
N SER A 259 -14.74 -12.86 10.06
CA SER A 259 -16.13 -13.24 9.80
C SER A 259 -16.61 -12.67 8.46
N GLU A 260 -17.67 -13.25 7.88
CA GLU A 260 -18.25 -12.73 6.63
C GLU A 260 -18.75 -11.28 6.77
N GLU A 261 -19.11 -10.85 7.99
CA GLU A 261 -19.42 -9.45 8.30
C GLU A 261 -18.19 -8.54 8.23
N GLU A 262 -17.02 -9.01 8.68
CA GLU A 262 -15.76 -8.27 8.63
C GLU A 262 -15.22 -8.14 7.19
N ALA A 263 -15.40 -9.17 6.36
CA ALA A 263 -15.10 -9.11 4.92
C ALA A 263 -16.04 -8.14 4.18
N GLY A 264 -17.34 -8.13 4.52
CA GLY A 264 -18.32 -7.21 3.95
C GLY A 264 -18.09 -5.74 4.33
N ALA A 265 -17.64 -5.47 5.55
CA ALA A 265 -17.29 -4.13 6.01
C ALA A 265 -16.07 -3.56 5.25
N LEU A 266 -15.08 -4.40 4.97
CA LEU A 266 -13.89 -4.04 4.20
C LEU A 266 -14.23 -3.75 2.74
N ASP A 267 -15.17 -4.51 2.14
CA ASP A 267 -15.68 -4.23 0.79
C ASP A 267 -16.48 -2.94 0.72
N ALA A 268 -17.35 -2.69 1.69
CA ALA A 268 -18.14 -1.45 1.75
C ALA A 268 -17.25 -0.21 1.89
N LEU A 269 -16.15 -0.32 2.65
CA LEU A 269 -15.15 0.73 2.79
C LEU A 269 -14.38 0.96 1.47
N ASN A 270 -13.97 -0.12 0.81
CA ASN A 270 -13.29 -0.05 -0.48
C ASN A 270 -14.17 0.53 -1.60
N GLU A 271 -15.47 0.22 -1.60
CA GLU A 271 -16.45 0.79 -2.54
C GLU A 271 -16.73 2.28 -2.26
N ARG A 272 -16.86 2.68 -0.97
CA ARG A 272 -16.96 4.11 -0.61
C ARG A 272 -15.74 4.92 -1.04
N LEU A 273 -14.56 4.33 -0.97
CA LEU A 273 -13.32 4.98 -1.38
C LEU A 273 -13.12 5.01 -2.90
N LYS A 274 -13.78 4.12 -3.65
CA LYS A 274 -13.86 4.18 -5.13
C LYS A 274 -14.89 5.20 -5.63
N GLY A 275 -15.93 5.49 -4.84
CA GLY A 275 -17.07 6.34 -5.21
C GLY A 275 -16.89 7.86 -5.04
N GLY A 276 -15.68 8.38 -4.87
CA GLY A 276 -15.40 9.81 -4.68
C GLY A 276 -15.56 10.69 -5.93
N ALA A 277 -16.58 10.45 -6.77
CA ALA A 277 -16.98 11.34 -7.86
C ALA A 277 -18.50 11.22 -8.11
N ALA A 278 -19.18 12.38 -8.09
CA ALA A 278 -20.63 12.64 -8.16
C ALA A 278 -21.35 12.41 -6.81
N ASP A 279 -21.91 13.42 -6.11
CA ASP A 279 -22.73 14.52 -6.60
C ASP A 279 -22.41 15.85 -5.91
N ALA A 280 -21.99 16.84 -6.70
CA ALA A 280 -22.30 18.24 -6.45
C ALA A 280 -23.34 18.65 -7.49
N ALA A 281 -24.62 18.46 -7.17
CA ALA A 281 -25.72 19.09 -7.88
C ALA A 281 -26.20 20.27 -7.04
N ASP A 282 -25.76 21.45 -7.45
CA ASP A 282 -26.27 22.77 -7.06
C ASP A 282 -27.76 22.88 -7.46
N PRO A 283 -28.66 23.42 -6.62
CA PRO A 283 -30.07 23.54 -6.97
C PRO A 283 -30.28 24.83 -7.79
N GLY A 284 -30.43 24.67 -9.10
CA GLY A 284 -30.80 25.73 -10.05
C GLY A 284 -31.54 25.15 -11.24
#